data_AF-A0A0F8XYA4-F1
#
_entry.id   AF-A0A0F8XYA4-F1
#
_cell.length_a   1.000
_cell.length_b   1.000
_cell.length_c   1.000
_cell.angle_alpha   90.00
_cell.angle_beta   90.00
_cell.angle_gamma   90.00
#
_symmetry.space_group_name_H-M   'P 1'
#
loop_
_entity.id
_entity.type
_entity.pdbx_description
1 polymer ?
#
loop_
_entity_poly.entity_id
_entity_poly.type
_entity_poly.pdbx_seq_one_letter_code
_entity_poly.pdbx_strand_id
1 'polypeptide(L)'
;DNPDRRGLRFSVPYSCRMSGIFALMSLSGDANIEVYNSDGVTIHETITLDNDIRSAFGAVGTVFRNLVTPLELTKDTFYWIILYPTTGTNIALYLLDVTDDGASEAMNAIDGGVNFHYTTVNGSPSVEGDYTQTLTRRPMIGLILDQLDNGVAVCDFPALGDVEKGVVFDDGSKTGTFKEPGIANVKEGVEYGANDTEFTGTYARNVVGIGTVVGQSTAGIITGG
;
A
#
# COMPACT_ATOMS: atom_id res chain seq x y z
N ASP A 1 -0.01 34.45 12.70
CA ASP A 1 0.19 33.41 13.72
C ASP A 1 1.63 32.95 13.79
N ASN A 2 2.07 32.51 14.97
CA ASN A 2 3.38 31.91 15.19
C ASN A 2 3.20 30.41 15.42
N PRO A 3 3.10 29.60 14.34
CA PRO A 3 2.82 28.17 14.48
C PRO A 3 3.90 27.48 15.29
N ASP A 4 3.45 26.70 16.28
CA ASP A 4 4.30 25.91 17.18
C ASP A 4 4.81 24.61 16.52
N ARG A 5 4.16 24.18 15.44
CA ARG A 5 4.49 22.98 14.66
C ARG A 5 4.73 23.31 13.20
N ARG A 6 5.86 22.85 12.67
CA ARG A 6 6.33 23.15 11.30
C ARG A 6 6.93 21.91 10.68
N GLY A 7 6.76 21.73 9.37
CA GLY A 7 7.19 20.48 8.78
C GLY A 7 7.13 20.40 7.28
N LEU A 8 7.25 19.17 6.79
CA LEU A 8 7.13 18.78 5.40
C LEU A 8 5.79 18.07 5.19
N ARG A 9 5.01 18.52 4.21
CA ARG A 9 3.97 17.72 3.56
C ARG A 9 4.56 17.15 2.28
N PHE A 10 4.42 15.85 2.07
CA PHE A 10 5.06 15.16 0.95
C PHE A 10 4.16 14.10 0.31
N SER A 11 4.31 13.87 -0.98
CA SER A 11 3.80 12.69 -1.69
C SER A 11 4.85 12.16 -2.67
N VAL A 12 4.83 10.85 -2.92
CA VAL A 12 5.80 10.16 -3.78
C VAL A 12 5.10 9.59 -5.03
N PRO A 13 5.77 9.59 -6.21
CA PRO A 13 5.13 9.18 -7.48
C PRO A 13 5.08 7.66 -7.70
N TYR A 14 5.49 6.88 -6.71
CA TYR A 14 5.52 5.42 -6.69
C TYR A 14 5.30 4.93 -5.27
N SER A 15 4.79 3.70 -5.12
CA SER A 15 4.70 3.09 -3.80
C SER A 15 6.10 2.72 -3.30
N CYS A 16 6.38 2.94 -2.03
CA CYS A 16 7.69 2.64 -1.45
C CYS A 16 7.57 2.52 0.07
N ARG A 17 8.66 2.13 0.72
CA ARG A 17 8.74 2.09 2.17
C ARG A 17 9.75 3.08 2.69
N MET A 18 9.30 3.92 3.62
CA MET A 18 10.13 4.87 4.35
C MET A 18 10.61 4.23 5.65
N SER A 19 11.92 4.11 5.80
CA SER A 19 12.56 3.56 7.01
C SER A 19 13.15 4.63 7.92
N GLY A 20 13.14 5.89 7.49
CA GLY A 20 13.68 6.99 8.27
C GLY A 20 13.55 8.33 7.58
N ILE A 21 14.15 9.33 8.21
CA ILE A 21 14.17 10.72 7.75
C ILE A 21 15.55 11.33 8.00
N PHE A 22 15.85 12.38 7.26
CA PHE A 22 16.87 13.34 7.64
C PHE A 22 16.29 14.76 7.65
N ALA A 23 16.83 15.62 8.51
CA ALA A 23 16.39 17.00 8.61
C ALA A 23 17.54 17.93 8.97
N LEU A 24 17.67 19.04 8.24
CA LEU A 24 18.64 20.09 8.53
C LEU A 24 18.03 21.08 9.52
N MET A 25 18.57 21.12 10.73
CA MET A 25 18.01 21.91 11.82
C MET A 25 19.06 22.38 12.83
N SER A 26 18.66 23.32 13.69
CA SER A 26 19.38 23.72 14.90
C SER A 26 18.46 23.50 16.10
N LEU A 27 18.80 22.51 16.94
CA LEU A 27 18.11 22.19 18.20
C LEU A 27 18.72 22.98 19.37
N SER A 28 18.12 24.08 19.83
CA SER A 28 18.57 24.77 21.05
C SER A 28 17.92 24.25 22.33
N GLY A 29 17.07 23.23 22.20
CA GLY A 29 16.52 22.40 23.28
C GLY A 29 15.79 21.21 22.67
N ASP A 30 15.14 20.43 23.53
CA ASP A 30 14.50 19.18 23.12
C ASP A 30 13.35 19.43 22.14
N ALA A 31 13.18 18.48 21.24
CA ALA A 31 12.17 18.54 20.19
C ALA A 31 11.61 17.15 19.90
N ASN A 32 10.45 17.13 19.26
CA ASN A 32 9.88 15.91 18.70
C ASN A 32 9.77 16.07 17.19
N ILE A 33 9.99 14.96 16.49
CA ILE A 33 9.55 14.77 15.12
C ILE A 33 8.39 13.78 15.13
N GLU A 34 7.24 14.17 14.60
CA GLU A 34 6.10 13.29 14.39
C GLU A 34 5.94 13.00 12.90
N VAL A 35 5.83 11.72 12.57
CA VAL A 35 5.44 11.26 11.24
C VAL A 35 3.95 10.92 11.30
N TYR A 36 3.17 11.47 10.40
CA TYR A 36 1.73 11.24 10.30
C TYR A 36 1.42 10.33 9.11
N ASN A 37 0.36 9.53 9.27
CA ASN A 37 -0.25 8.77 8.19
C ASN A 37 -0.96 9.68 7.18
N SER A 38 -1.53 9.08 6.15
CA SER A 38 -2.16 9.78 5.04
C SER A 38 -3.45 10.53 5.39
N ASP A 39 -4.02 10.31 6.56
CA ASP A 39 -5.16 11.06 7.08
C ASP A 39 -4.76 12.43 7.66
N GLY A 40 -3.46 12.70 7.82
CA GLY A 40 -2.94 13.95 8.40
C GLY A 40 -3.25 14.12 9.89
N VAL A 41 -3.70 13.07 10.59
CA VAL A 41 -4.13 13.16 12.00
C VAL A 41 -3.54 12.03 12.84
N THR A 42 -3.51 10.81 12.30
CA THR A 42 -2.97 9.66 13.01
C THR A 42 -1.45 9.69 12.95
N ILE A 43 -0.81 9.87 14.10
CA ILE A 43 0.64 9.75 14.24
C ILE A 43 1.03 8.29 13.97
N HIS A 44 1.90 8.09 12.98
CA HIS A 44 2.57 6.83 12.72
C HIS A 44 3.69 6.59 13.75
N GLU A 45 4.54 7.60 13.97
CA GLU A 45 5.63 7.52 14.95
C GLU A 45 6.01 8.90 15.50
N THR A 46 6.43 8.95 16.77
CA THR A 46 7.07 10.11 17.39
C THR A 46 8.52 9.78 17.72
N ILE A 47 9.45 10.57 17.20
CA ILE A 47 10.88 10.50 17.49
C ILE A 47 11.25 11.65 18.42
N THR A 48 11.73 11.33 19.62
CA THR A 48 12.26 12.32 20.56
C THR A 48 13.70 12.68 20.19
N LEU A 49 13.98 13.97 20.16
CA LEU A 49 15.31 14.54 19.98
C LEU A 49 15.71 15.24 21.28
N ASP A 50 16.71 14.67 21.92
CA ASP A 50 17.44 15.29 23.02
C ASP A 50 18.45 16.29 22.44
N ASN A 51 18.58 17.48 23.02
CA ASN A 51 19.48 18.51 22.49
C ASN A 51 20.97 18.18 22.64
N ASP A 52 21.35 17.29 23.56
CA ASP A 52 22.73 16.89 23.83
C ASP A 52 23.28 15.97 22.74
N ILE A 53 22.47 15.56 21.76
CA ILE A 53 22.96 14.90 20.53
C ILE A 53 23.84 15.82 19.68
N ARG A 54 23.92 17.11 20.00
CA ARG A 54 24.72 18.11 19.28
C ARG A 54 26.05 18.35 19.98
N SER A 55 27.11 18.52 19.17
CA SER A 55 28.45 18.86 19.69
C SER A 55 28.62 20.33 20.11
N ALA A 56 27.74 21.24 19.68
CA ALA A 56 27.79 22.67 20.02
C ALA A 56 26.43 23.36 19.89
N PHE A 57 26.17 24.37 20.73
CA PHE A 57 24.99 25.24 20.68
C PHE A 57 24.99 26.11 19.41
N GLY A 58 23.83 26.32 18.78
CA GLY A 58 23.67 27.14 17.56
C GLY A 58 24.18 26.53 16.24
N ALA A 59 25.14 25.61 16.24
CA ALA A 59 25.57 24.83 15.06
C ALA A 59 24.42 24.18 14.26
N VAL A 60 24.47 24.30 12.94
CA VAL A 60 23.55 23.62 12.03
C VAL A 60 23.99 22.18 11.87
N GLY A 61 23.08 21.23 12.02
CA GLY A 61 23.37 19.81 11.84
C GLY A 61 22.29 19.11 11.04
N THR A 62 22.70 18.08 10.30
CA THR A 62 21.76 17.12 9.71
C THR A 62 21.48 16.04 10.73
N VAL A 63 20.23 15.94 11.16
CA VAL A 63 19.75 14.91 12.07
C VAL A 63 19.21 13.77 11.22
N PHE A 64 19.77 12.57 11.40
CA PHE A 64 19.28 11.33 10.79
C PHE A 64 18.55 10.49 11.84
N ARG A 65 17.36 10.00 11.52
CA ARG A 65 16.58 9.13 12.40
C ARG A 65 15.89 8.05 11.60
N ASN A 66 16.05 6.81 12.05
CA ASN A 66 15.27 5.69 11.53
C ASN A 66 13.93 5.63 12.27
N LEU A 67 12.89 5.18 11.57
CA LEU A 67 11.65 4.78 12.18
C LEU A 67 11.84 3.42 12.85
N VAL A 68 11.20 3.23 14.00
CA VAL A 68 11.09 1.91 14.64
C VAL A 68 10.22 1.01 13.78
N THR A 69 9.11 1.54 13.26
CA THR A 69 8.24 0.83 12.32
C THR A 69 8.31 1.53 10.96
N PRO A 70 8.85 0.89 9.91
CA PRO A 70 8.82 1.48 8.57
C PRO A 70 7.40 1.81 8.12
N LEU A 71 7.24 2.92 7.38
CA LEU A 71 5.97 3.39 6.87
C LEU A 71 5.83 3.03 5.38
N GLU A 72 4.76 2.30 5.03
CA GLU A 72 4.39 2.06 3.63
C GLU A 72 3.75 3.33 3.04
N LEU A 73 4.41 3.90 2.04
CA LEU A 73 3.95 5.06 1.30
C LEU A 73 3.20 4.61 0.06
N THR A 74 1.95 5.03 -0.06
CA THR A 74 1.16 4.81 -1.27
C THR A 74 1.46 5.90 -2.29
N LYS A 75 1.57 5.50 -3.57
CA LYS A 75 1.72 6.44 -4.68
C LYS A 75 0.69 7.58 -4.62
N ASP A 76 1.14 8.81 -4.93
CA ASP A 76 0.33 10.02 -5.05
C ASP A 76 -0.52 10.33 -3.80
N THR A 77 -0.10 9.83 -2.63
CA THR A 77 -0.78 10.03 -1.34
C THR A 77 0.07 10.94 -0.47
N PHE A 78 -0.56 11.92 0.18
CA PHE A 78 0.14 12.88 1.03
C PHE A 78 0.34 12.35 2.45
N TYR A 79 1.50 12.67 3.02
CA TYR A 79 1.92 12.38 4.39
C TYR A 79 2.61 13.60 4.99
N TRP A 80 2.83 13.60 6.31
CA TRP A 80 3.44 14.74 7.01
C TRP A 80 4.57 14.31 7.93
N ILE A 81 5.62 15.12 7.97
CA ILE A 81 6.68 15.07 8.98
C ILE A 81 6.68 16.43 9.68
N ILE A 82 6.33 16.45 10.97
CA ILE A 82 6.15 17.66 11.77
C ILE A 82 7.21 17.73 12.87
N LEU A 83 7.90 18.86 12.95
CA LEU A 83 8.88 19.17 13.98
C LEU A 83 8.32 20.25 14.92
N TYR A 84 8.53 20.07 16.22
CA TYR A 84 8.18 21.07 17.24
C TYR A 84 9.05 20.93 18.49
N PRO A 85 9.34 22.04 19.20
CA PRO A 85 10.05 21.98 20.46
C PRO A 85 9.16 21.40 21.56
N THR A 86 9.74 20.60 22.46
CA THR A 86 9.03 20.06 23.65
C THR A 86 9.32 20.85 24.92
N THR A 87 10.29 21.78 24.85
CA THR A 87 10.65 22.70 25.91
C THR A 87 10.29 24.13 25.51
N GLY A 88 10.36 25.08 26.45
CA GLY A 88 10.17 26.52 26.15
C GLY A 88 11.30 27.16 25.33
N THR A 89 12.11 26.36 24.64
CA THR A 89 13.22 26.83 23.80
C THR A 89 12.82 26.87 22.33
N ASN A 90 13.52 27.70 21.56
CA ASN A 90 13.32 27.77 20.12
C ASN A 90 14.19 26.74 19.40
N ILE A 91 13.64 26.10 18.38
CA ILE A 91 14.40 25.31 17.41
C ILE A 91 14.30 25.97 16.04
N ALA A 92 15.29 25.75 15.19
CA ALA A 92 15.29 26.26 13.82
C ALA A 92 15.22 25.11 12.82
N LEU A 93 14.24 25.18 11.91
CA LEU A 93 14.15 24.33 10.73
C LEU A 93 14.64 25.13 9.53
N TYR A 94 15.60 24.59 8.77
CA TYR A 94 16.11 25.26 7.58
C TYR A 94 15.15 25.07 6.43
N LEU A 95 14.88 26.16 5.71
CA LEU A 95 13.89 26.22 4.64
C LEU A 95 14.58 26.69 3.36
N LEU A 96 14.15 26.13 2.24
CA LEU A 96 14.37 26.68 0.91
C LEU A 96 13.12 27.45 0.51
N ASP A 97 13.30 28.70 0.14
CA ASP A 97 12.27 29.56 -0.43
C ASP A 97 12.54 29.74 -1.91
N VAL A 98 11.52 29.52 -2.74
CA VAL A 98 11.56 29.94 -4.13
C VAL A 98 10.63 31.13 -4.31
N THR A 99 11.05 32.09 -5.13
CA THR A 99 10.15 33.15 -5.55
C THR A 99 9.16 32.52 -6.53
N ASP A 100 7.86 32.70 -6.27
CA ASP A 100 6.81 32.17 -7.14
C ASP A 100 6.93 32.76 -8.55
N ASP A 101 7.13 31.90 -9.53
CA ASP A 101 7.15 32.23 -10.95
C ASP A 101 5.77 31.99 -11.62
N GLY A 102 4.75 31.63 -10.84
CA GLY A 102 3.39 31.32 -11.29
C GLY A 102 3.19 29.86 -11.70
N ALA A 103 4.25 29.05 -11.80
CA ALA A 103 4.19 27.63 -12.13
C ALA A 103 4.98 26.73 -11.15
N SER A 104 5.68 27.34 -10.17
CA SER A 104 6.58 26.65 -9.25
C SER A 104 7.68 25.86 -9.98
N GLU A 105 8.19 26.36 -11.11
CA GLU A 105 9.22 25.67 -11.90
C GLU A 105 10.49 25.45 -11.07
N ALA A 106 10.86 26.44 -10.26
CA ALA A 106 11.98 26.34 -9.34
C ALA A 106 11.81 25.22 -8.30
N MET A 107 10.58 24.96 -7.82
CA MET A 107 10.30 23.80 -6.97
C MET A 107 10.38 22.49 -7.76
N ASN A 108 9.86 22.44 -8.99
CA ASN A 108 9.93 21.24 -9.83
C ASN A 108 11.35 20.88 -10.25
N ALA A 109 12.29 21.84 -10.20
CA ALA A 109 13.70 21.61 -10.47
C ALA A 109 14.46 20.86 -9.35
N ILE A 110 13.86 20.72 -8.15
CA ILE A 110 14.43 19.97 -7.03
C ILE A 110 13.67 18.66 -6.79
N ASP A 111 14.29 17.74 -6.06
CA ASP A 111 13.69 16.44 -5.71
C ASP A 111 12.33 16.61 -5.02
N GLY A 112 11.39 15.71 -5.31
CA GLY A 112 10.02 15.80 -4.79
C GLY A 112 9.16 16.92 -5.38
N GLY A 113 9.74 17.91 -6.05
CA GLY A 113 8.99 18.95 -6.75
C GLY A 113 8.02 19.74 -5.85
N VAL A 114 6.92 20.19 -6.45
CA VAL A 114 5.77 20.77 -5.72
C VAL A 114 5.09 19.82 -4.75
N ASN A 115 5.34 18.51 -4.83
CA ASN A 115 4.78 17.54 -3.90
C ASN A 115 5.47 17.58 -2.54
N PHE A 116 6.65 18.19 -2.42
CA PHE A 116 7.37 18.36 -1.16
C PHE A 116 7.36 19.84 -0.76
N HIS A 117 6.45 20.21 0.15
CA HIS A 117 6.26 21.60 0.53
C HIS A 117 6.08 21.79 2.04
N TYR A 118 6.27 23.03 2.45
CA TYR A 118 6.19 23.46 3.83
C TYR A 118 4.76 23.47 4.33
N THR A 119 4.58 22.90 5.52
CA THR A 119 3.31 22.85 6.23
C THR A 119 3.48 23.38 7.65
N THR A 120 2.41 23.99 8.17
CA THR A 120 2.34 24.45 9.56
C THR A 120 0.99 24.13 10.17
N VAL A 121 0.96 23.95 11.49
CA VAL A 121 -0.26 23.76 12.28
C VAL A 121 -0.03 24.34 13.67
N ASN A 122 -1.10 24.71 14.37
CA ASN A 122 -1.06 25.07 15.78
C ASN A 122 -1.59 23.91 16.62
N GLY A 123 -0.80 23.41 17.56
CA GLY A 123 -1.17 22.25 18.37
C GLY A 123 -1.31 20.97 17.54
N SER A 124 -1.89 19.93 18.14
CA SER A 124 -2.12 18.66 17.45
C SER A 124 -3.24 18.81 16.41
N PRO A 125 -3.03 18.38 15.16
CA PRO A 125 -4.05 18.40 14.12
C PRO A 125 -5.19 17.45 14.50
N SER A 126 -6.42 17.84 14.15
CA SER A 126 -7.64 17.05 14.32
C SER A 126 -8.26 16.63 12.99
N VAL A 127 -7.96 17.38 11.93
CA VAL A 127 -8.33 17.13 10.54
C VAL A 127 -7.22 17.65 9.61
N GLU A 128 -7.15 17.14 8.37
CA GLU A 128 -6.20 17.65 7.36
C GLU A 128 -6.36 19.17 7.11
N GLY A 129 -7.58 19.70 7.27
CA GLY A 129 -7.86 21.13 7.09
C GLY A 129 -7.19 22.06 8.11
N ASP A 130 -6.63 21.53 9.20
CA ASP A 130 -5.94 22.33 10.23
C ASP A 130 -4.57 22.84 9.75
N TYR A 131 -4.01 22.22 8.71
CA TYR A 131 -2.71 22.61 8.19
C TYR A 131 -2.78 23.79 7.22
N THR A 132 -1.81 24.70 7.35
CA THR A 132 -1.53 25.73 6.33
C THR A 132 -0.33 25.32 5.48
N GLN A 133 -0.54 25.23 4.17
CA GLN A 133 0.49 24.86 3.19
C GLN A 133 1.12 26.10 2.54
N THR A 134 2.42 26.03 2.26
CA THR A 134 3.14 27.03 1.44
C THR A 134 3.89 26.30 0.33
N LEU A 135 3.31 26.31 -0.88
CA LEU A 135 3.81 25.54 -2.02
C LEU A 135 5.14 26.06 -2.59
N THR A 136 5.51 27.30 -2.27
CA THR A 136 6.74 27.97 -2.74
C THR A 136 7.88 27.87 -1.72
N ARG A 137 7.71 27.04 -0.69
CA ARG A 137 8.65 26.86 0.41
C ARG A 137 8.76 25.39 0.72
N ARG A 138 9.98 24.92 0.99
CA ARG A 138 10.23 23.53 1.39
C ARG A 138 11.20 23.48 2.56
N PRO A 139 10.88 22.75 3.64
CA PRO A 139 11.88 22.50 4.66
C PRO A 139 12.94 21.53 4.14
N MET A 140 14.17 21.68 4.62
CA MET A 140 15.28 20.77 4.35
C MET A 140 15.11 19.46 5.13
N ILE A 141 14.01 18.76 4.84
CA ILE A 141 13.66 17.43 5.35
C ILE A 141 13.61 16.49 4.13
N GLY A 142 14.18 15.30 4.27
CA GLY A 142 14.08 14.26 3.27
C GLY A 142 13.85 12.88 3.88
N LEU A 143 13.53 11.94 3.00
CA LEU A 143 13.13 10.59 3.36
C LEU A 143 14.31 9.63 3.21
N ILE A 144 14.39 8.62 4.08
CA ILE A 144 15.25 7.46 3.88
C ILE A 144 14.33 6.33 3.44
N LEU A 145 14.52 5.87 2.19
CA LEU A 145 13.74 4.79 1.60
C LEU A 145 14.57 3.50 1.58
N ASP A 146 13.99 2.38 2.00
CA ASP A 146 14.67 1.08 2.01
C ASP A 146 14.01 0.03 1.09
N GLN A 147 12.85 0.35 0.53
CA GLN A 147 12.17 -0.47 -0.47
C GLN A 147 11.46 0.42 -1.49
N LEU A 148 11.60 0.10 -2.77
CA LEU A 148 10.91 0.76 -3.87
C LEU A 148 10.00 -0.28 -4.55
N ASP A 149 8.73 0.06 -4.74
CA ASP A 149 7.84 -0.71 -5.62
C ASP A 149 8.06 -0.23 -7.05
N ASN A 150 8.52 -1.12 -7.91
CA ASN A 150 8.73 -0.82 -9.33
C ASN A 150 7.42 -0.92 -10.14
N GLY A 151 6.28 -1.15 -9.48
CA GLY A 151 4.97 -1.32 -10.12
C GLY A 151 4.83 -2.64 -10.87
N VAL A 152 5.79 -3.55 -10.74
CA VAL A 152 5.64 -4.91 -11.24
C VAL A 152 4.77 -5.64 -10.24
N ALA A 153 3.49 -5.77 -10.59
CA ALA A 153 2.56 -6.61 -9.83
C ALA A 153 3.21 -7.97 -9.60
N VAL A 154 3.06 -8.53 -8.39
CA VAL A 154 3.39 -9.94 -8.16
C VAL A 154 2.62 -10.72 -9.21
N CYS A 155 3.33 -11.47 -10.04
CA CYS A 155 2.69 -12.30 -11.04
C CYS A 155 1.67 -13.21 -10.33
N ASP A 156 0.40 -13.02 -10.65
CA ASP A 156 -0.68 -13.90 -10.20
C ASP A 156 -0.58 -15.19 -11.01
N PHE A 157 0.26 -16.10 -10.52
CA PHE A 157 0.46 -17.38 -11.17
C PHE A 157 -0.68 -18.33 -10.80
N PRO A 158 -1.27 -19.04 -11.77
CA PRO A 158 -2.27 -20.07 -11.49
C PRO A 158 -1.73 -21.13 -10.52
N ALA A 159 -2.63 -21.74 -9.73
CA ALA A 159 -2.22 -22.82 -8.84
C ALA A 159 -1.69 -24.02 -9.64
N LEU A 160 -0.81 -24.83 -9.03
CA LEU A 160 -0.24 -26.03 -9.68
C LEU A 160 -1.32 -26.98 -10.24
N GLY A 161 -2.49 -27.01 -9.61
CA GLY A 161 -3.62 -27.84 -10.02
C GLY A 161 -4.39 -27.30 -11.22
N ASP A 162 -4.25 -26.01 -11.56
CA ASP A 162 -4.96 -25.34 -12.65
C ASP A 162 -4.13 -25.27 -13.94
N VAL A 163 -2.83 -25.58 -13.85
CA VAL A 163 -1.91 -25.57 -14.98
C VAL A 163 -1.79 -26.97 -15.58
N GLU A 164 -1.91 -27.04 -16.91
CA GLU A 164 -1.78 -28.28 -17.67
C GLU A 164 -0.46 -29.00 -17.38
N LYS A 165 -0.52 -30.33 -17.31
CA LYS A 165 0.64 -31.16 -16.98
C LYS A 165 1.78 -30.92 -17.97
N GLY A 166 2.97 -30.61 -17.44
CA GLY A 166 4.18 -30.40 -18.23
C GLY A 166 4.38 -28.96 -18.71
N VAL A 167 3.38 -28.08 -18.53
CA VAL A 167 3.57 -26.64 -18.72
C VAL A 167 4.37 -26.08 -17.54
N VAL A 168 5.42 -25.34 -17.87
CA VAL A 168 6.28 -24.68 -16.89
C VAL A 168 5.84 -23.24 -16.73
N PHE A 169 5.76 -22.75 -15.50
CA PHE A 169 5.40 -21.37 -15.17
C PHE A 169 6.21 -20.88 -13.96
N ASP A 170 6.00 -19.62 -13.54
CA ASP A 170 6.75 -19.01 -12.43
C ASP A 170 8.26 -19.02 -12.67
N ASP A 171 8.66 -18.46 -13.82
CA ASP A 171 10.05 -18.38 -14.30
C ASP A 171 10.80 -19.74 -14.26
N GLY A 172 10.11 -20.83 -14.58
CA GLY A 172 10.72 -22.15 -14.59
C GLY A 172 10.60 -22.95 -13.29
N SER A 173 10.15 -22.32 -12.21
CA SER A 173 10.20 -22.91 -10.85
C SER A 173 9.07 -23.90 -10.56
N LYS A 174 7.97 -23.85 -11.33
CA LYS A 174 6.79 -24.69 -11.13
C LYS A 174 6.37 -25.41 -12.41
N THR A 175 5.82 -26.61 -12.25
CA THR A 175 5.23 -27.40 -13.33
C THR A 175 3.78 -27.71 -13.03
N GLY A 176 2.92 -27.63 -14.05
CA GLY A 176 1.50 -27.96 -13.93
C GLY A 176 1.27 -29.42 -13.57
N THR A 177 0.19 -29.66 -12.83
CA THR A 177 -0.23 -31.00 -12.39
C THR A 177 -1.69 -31.30 -12.72
N PHE A 178 -2.37 -30.41 -13.45
CA PHE A 178 -3.76 -30.61 -13.83
C PHE A 178 -3.92 -31.97 -14.48
N LYS A 179 -4.71 -32.83 -13.82
CA LYS A 179 -5.01 -34.18 -14.27
C LYS A 179 -6.35 -34.12 -14.95
N GLU A 180 -6.34 -34.41 -16.25
CA GLU A 180 -7.56 -34.50 -17.02
C GLU A 180 -8.53 -35.55 -16.44
N PRO A 181 -9.84 -35.34 -16.60
CA PRO A 181 -10.82 -36.36 -16.31
C PRO A 181 -10.50 -37.65 -17.08
N GLY A 182 -10.65 -38.81 -16.44
CA GLY A 182 -10.64 -40.08 -17.18
C GLY A 182 -11.90 -40.20 -18.06
N ILE A 183 -11.82 -40.95 -19.16
CA ILE A 183 -12.91 -41.12 -20.16
C ILE A 183 -14.25 -41.52 -19.54
N ALA A 184 -14.20 -42.29 -18.45
CA ALA A 184 -15.38 -42.77 -17.72
C ALA A 184 -16.09 -41.66 -16.92
N ASN A 185 -15.46 -40.50 -16.73
CA ASN A 185 -15.99 -39.35 -16.00
C ASN A 185 -16.47 -38.23 -16.93
N VAL A 186 -16.34 -38.42 -18.24
CA VAL A 186 -16.79 -37.45 -19.24
C VAL A 186 -18.09 -37.93 -19.85
N LYS A 187 -19.08 -37.04 -19.93
CA LYS A 187 -20.41 -37.33 -20.48
C LYS A 187 -20.29 -37.84 -21.92
N GLU A 188 -21.09 -38.84 -22.26
CA GLU A 188 -21.20 -39.32 -23.64
C GLU A 188 -21.54 -38.17 -24.62
N GLY A 189 -20.82 -38.13 -25.74
CA GLY A 189 -20.93 -37.06 -26.74
C GLY A 189 -20.25 -35.74 -26.35
N VAL A 190 -19.53 -35.69 -25.23
CA VAL A 190 -18.64 -34.57 -24.88
C VAL A 190 -17.20 -34.98 -25.18
N GLU A 191 -16.52 -34.12 -25.94
CA GLU A 191 -15.11 -34.26 -26.32
C GLU A 191 -14.22 -33.49 -25.32
N TYR A 192 -13.01 -34.01 -25.09
CA TYR A 192 -11.95 -33.37 -24.31
C TYR A 192 -10.59 -33.90 -24.77
N GLY A 193 -9.48 -33.21 -24.54
CA GLY A 193 -8.18 -33.72 -25.00
C GLY A 193 -6.97 -32.95 -24.48
N ALA A 194 -5.83 -33.66 -24.48
CA ALA A 194 -4.48 -33.13 -24.26
C ALA A 194 -3.57 -33.57 -25.41
N ASN A 195 -2.55 -32.75 -25.69
CA ASN A 195 -1.52 -33.01 -26.71
C ASN A 195 -2.11 -33.37 -28.10
N ASP A 196 -3.03 -32.55 -28.59
CA ASP A 196 -3.68 -32.71 -29.91
C ASP A 196 -4.43 -34.04 -30.12
N THR A 197 -4.77 -34.76 -29.03
CA THR A 197 -5.56 -35.99 -29.07
C THR A 197 -6.91 -35.78 -28.38
N GLU A 198 -8.00 -35.82 -29.14
CA GLU A 198 -9.37 -35.73 -28.63
C GLU A 198 -9.90 -37.11 -28.19
N PHE A 199 -10.48 -37.15 -27.00
CA PHE A 199 -11.18 -38.29 -26.42
C PHE A 199 -12.67 -38.00 -26.31
N THR A 200 -13.50 -39.00 -26.56
CA THR A 200 -14.95 -38.95 -26.32
C THR A 200 -15.29 -39.64 -25.01
N GLY A 201 -16.10 -38.99 -24.17
CA GLY A 201 -16.56 -39.55 -22.91
C GLY A 201 -17.52 -40.74 -23.07
N THR A 202 -17.59 -41.63 -22.07
CA THR A 202 -18.52 -42.78 -22.04
C THR A 202 -19.39 -42.80 -20.78
N TYR A 203 -19.45 -41.71 -20.01
CA TYR A 203 -20.31 -41.64 -18.84
C TYR A 203 -21.79 -41.67 -19.25
N ALA A 204 -22.36 -42.87 -19.25
CA ALA A 204 -23.79 -43.09 -19.37
C ALA A 204 -24.44 -42.67 -18.05
N ARG A 205 -25.25 -41.61 -18.08
CA ARG A 205 -26.12 -41.28 -16.94
C ARG A 205 -26.98 -42.51 -16.70
N ASN A 206 -26.94 -43.07 -15.48
CA ASN A 206 -27.88 -44.12 -15.08
C ASN A 206 -29.30 -43.61 -15.33
N VAL A 207 -29.92 -44.08 -16.41
CA VAL A 207 -31.34 -43.85 -16.65
C VAL A 207 -32.02 -44.73 -15.63
N VAL A 208 -32.54 -44.12 -14.55
CA VAL A 208 -33.47 -44.83 -13.65
C VAL A 208 -34.62 -45.28 -14.53
N GLY A 209 -34.64 -46.58 -14.83
CA GLY A 209 -35.67 -47.17 -15.67
C GLY A 209 -37.01 -46.82 -15.06
N ILE A 210 -37.84 -46.10 -15.82
CA ILE A 210 -39.23 -45.87 -15.47
C ILE A 210 -39.88 -47.26 -15.58
N GLY A 211 -39.87 -48.01 -14.48
CA GLY A 211 -40.58 -49.27 -14.40
C GLY A 211 -42.05 -48.98 -14.67
N THR A 212 -42.59 -49.57 -15.74
CA THR A 212 -44.02 -49.55 -16.05
C THR A 212 -44.78 -50.04 -14.82
N VAL A 213 -45.42 -49.14 -14.09
CA VAL A 213 -46.35 -49.50 -13.02
C VAL A 213 -47.62 -50.04 -13.69
N VAL A 214 -47.69 -51.36 -13.86
CA VAL A 214 -48.97 -52.04 -14.14
C VAL A 214 -49.66 -52.26 -12.79
N GLY A 215 -50.31 -51.21 -12.29
CA GLY A 215 -51.12 -51.24 -11.08
C GLY A 215 -52.61 -51.31 -11.44
N GLN A 216 -53.24 -52.47 -11.21
CA GLN A 216 -54.68 -52.67 -11.28
C GLN A 216 -55.40 -51.74 -10.28
N SER A 217 -56.41 -50.99 -10.72
CA SER A 217 -57.29 -50.26 -9.81
C SER A 217 -58.41 -51.18 -9.32
N THR A 218 -58.33 -51.64 -8.08
CA THR A 218 -59.50 -52.19 -7.38
C THR A 218 -60.26 -51.03 -6.75
N ALA A 219 -61.48 -50.76 -7.23
CA ALA A 219 -62.38 -49.77 -6.67
C ALA A 219 -62.95 -50.28 -5.32
N GLY A 220 -62.48 -49.70 -4.21
CA GLY A 220 -63.08 -49.86 -2.89
C GLY A 220 -64.01 -48.69 -2.58
N ILE A 221 -65.30 -48.97 -2.43
CA ILE A 221 -66.32 -48.03 -1.95
C ILE A 221 -66.09 -47.78 -0.45
N ILE A 222 -66.04 -46.52 -0.02
CA ILE A 222 -66.14 -46.15 1.41
C ILE A 222 -67.49 -45.46 1.61
N THR A 223 -68.41 -46.14 2.29
CA THR A 223 -69.60 -45.55 2.91
C THR A 223 -69.26 -45.09 4.32
N GLY A 224 -69.57 -43.82 4.63
CA GLY A 224 -69.27 -43.18 5.90
C GLY A 224 -70.18 -43.62 7.05
N GLY A 225 -69.58 -43.63 8.24
CA GLY A 225 -70.19 -43.71 9.57
C GLY A 225 -69.14 -43.29 10.58
#